data_AF-A0A6P9AUG2-F1
#
_entry.id   AF-A0A6P9AUG2-F1
#
_cell.length_a   1.000
_cell.length_b   1.000
_cell.length_c   1.000
_cell.angle_alpha   90.00
_cell.angle_beta   90.00
_cell.angle_gamma   90.00
#
_symmetry.space_group_name_H-M   'P 1'
#
loop_
_entity.id
_entity.type
_entity.pdbx_description
1 polymer ?
#
loop_
_entity_poly.entity_id
_entity_poly.type
_entity_poly.pdbx_seq_one_letter_code
_entity_poly.pdbx_strand_id
1 'polypeptide(L)'
;METCNELVHTDIIKLLVEGTTVEGPEGLQLDTIGCGTSFDFHKKIDYLFLVGTEEGKIYKCSKTYSSQFLDIFHAHHMAVDAVSWNPFHPKVFISCSSDWTVKIWDHTIKTPMFIYDLNSAVGDVAWAPYSSTVFAAVTTDGKTYIFDLSVNKYEPICHQPVVAKKRNKITHVQFNAIYPIIIVGDDRGHVTCLKLSPNLRKMPKEKKGQEVQKGPEVEITKLDKLLNLVREPAPKTSK
;
A
#
# COMPACT_ATOMS: atom_id res chain seq x y z
N MET A 1 22.03 15.45 -34.11
CA MET A 1 21.46 16.06 -32.89
C MET A 1 21.40 14.97 -31.86
N GLU A 2 22.40 14.93 -30.99
CA GLU A 2 22.42 14.04 -29.84
C GLU A 2 21.29 14.45 -28.91
N THR A 3 20.40 13.52 -28.60
CA THR A 3 19.41 13.68 -27.54
C THR A 3 20.17 13.67 -26.23
N CYS A 4 20.34 14.84 -25.61
CA CYS A 4 20.87 14.97 -24.27
C CYS A 4 20.03 14.12 -23.31
N ASN A 5 20.66 13.15 -22.65
CA ASN A 5 20.05 12.35 -21.58
C ASN A 5 20.04 13.19 -20.29
N GLU A 6 19.22 14.25 -20.24
CA GLU A 6 19.14 15.16 -19.10
C GLU A 6 17.86 14.92 -18.28
N LEU A 7 17.99 14.99 -16.96
CA LEU A 7 16.85 15.03 -16.05
C LEU A 7 16.33 16.46 -16.00
N VAL A 8 15.14 16.68 -16.54
CA VAL A 8 14.42 17.96 -16.44
C VAL A 8 13.56 17.93 -15.18
N HIS A 9 13.68 18.97 -14.36
CA HIS A 9 12.90 19.14 -13.14
C HIS A 9 11.79 20.18 -13.33
N THR A 10 10.58 19.81 -12.91
CA THR A 10 9.42 20.71 -12.83
C THR A 10 8.77 20.52 -11.47
N ASP A 11 8.56 21.61 -10.73
CA ASP A 11 7.80 21.59 -9.47
C ASP A 11 6.35 21.19 -9.77
N ILE A 12 5.95 19.99 -9.32
CA ILE A 12 4.56 19.50 -9.48
C ILE A 12 3.71 19.88 -8.28
N ILE A 13 4.19 19.74 -7.04
CA ILE A 13 3.40 20.12 -5.87
C ILE A 13 4.32 20.36 -4.67
N LYS A 14 3.96 21.34 -3.83
CA LYS A 14 4.55 21.54 -2.50
C LYS A 14 3.46 21.26 -1.47
N LEU A 15 3.67 20.22 -0.66
CA LEU A 15 2.74 19.84 0.41
C LEU A 15 3.09 20.63 1.68
N LEU A 16 2.15 21.42 2.17
CA LEU A 16 2.29 22.19 3.41
C LEU A 16 1.55 21.47 4.54
N VAL A 17 2.16 21.41 5.71
CA VAL A 17 1.53 20.90 6.93
C VAL A 17 0.57 21.97 7.44
N GLU A 18 -0.74 21.66 7.43
CA GLU A 18 -1.75 22.54 8.00
C GLU A 18 -1.50 22.75 9.50
N GLY A 19 -1.37 24.01 9.94
CA GLY A 19 -1.46 24.40 11.35
C GLY A 19 -0.16 24.70 12.08
N THR A 20 1.01 24.65 11.43
CA THR A 20 2.29 25.06 12.03
C THR A 20 2.93 26.19 11.24
N THR A 21 2.37 27.38 11.41
CA THR A 21 3.10 28.63 11.14
C THR A 21 4.03 28.85 12.33
N VAL A 22 5.31 28.52 12.17
CA VAL A 22 6.30 28.83 13.22
C VAL A 22 6.67 30.29 13.05
N GLU A 23 6.53 31.11 14.10
CA GLU A 23 7.08 32.47 14.09
C GLU A 23 8.61 32.37 14.09
N GLY A 24 9.22 32.65 12.94
CA GLY A 24 10.66 32.82 12.83
C GLY A 24 11.13 34.10 13.53
N PRO A 25 12.45 34.26 13.74
CA PRO A 25 13.01 35.55 14.13
C PRO A 25 12.54 36.64 13.17
N GLU A 26 12.15 37.80 13.70
CA GLU A 26 11.60 38.96 12.94
C GLU A 26 10.17 38.82 12.41
N GLY A 27 9.36 37.88 12.90
CA GLY A 27 7.95 37.75 12.53
C GLY A 27 7.72 37.08 11.17
N LEU A 28 8.71 36.30 10.71
CA LEU A 28 8.59 35.52 9.49
C LEU A 28 7.64 34.33 9.73
N GLN A 29 6.56 34.23 8.96
CA GLN A 29 5.64 33.10 9.03
C GLN A 29 6.24 31.93 8.24
N LEU A 30 6.76 30.91 8.94
CA LEU A 30 7.33 29.72 8.30
C LEU A 30 6.27 28.63 8.20
N ASP A 31 5.86 28.30 6.97
CA ASP A 31 5.04 27.12 6.72
C ASP A 31 5.89 25.85 6.86
N THR A 32 5.46 24.92 7.70
CA THR A 32 6.14 23.62 7.79
C THR A 32 5.82 22.79 6.55
N ILE A 33 6.85 22.29 5.87
CA ILE A 33 6.69 21.47 4.65
C ILE A 33 6.48 20.02 5.06
N GLY A 34 5.44 19.37 4.52
CA GLY A 34 5.18 17.96 4.77
C GLY A 34 6.20 17.10 4.03
N CYS A 35 6.87 16.20 4.74
CA CYS A 35 7.90 15.33 4.14
C CYS A 35 7.23 14.11 3.50
N GLY A 36 7.34 14.01 2.17
CA GLY A 36 6.88 12.83 1.42
C GLY A 36 7.77 11.63 1.69
N THR A 37 7.20 10.56 2.25
CA THR A 37 7.91 9.34 2.64
C THR A 37 7.74 8.20 1.64
N SER A 38 6.62 8.19 0.91
CA SER A 38 6.30 7.15 -0.07
C SER A 38 5.42 7.70 -1.19
N PHE A 39 5.48 7.10 -2.38
CA PHE A 39 4.64 7.49 -3.51
C PHE A 39 4.37 6.32 -4.45
N ASP A 40 3.21 6.34 -5.10
CA ASP A 40 2.89 5.40 -6.18
C ASP A 40 1.96 6.01 -7.24
N PHE A 41 2.25 5.71 -8.51
CA PHE A 41 1.45 6.13 -9.64
C PHE A 41 0.30 5.15 -9.88
N HIS A 42 -0.87 5.70 -10.23
CA HIS A 42 -2.04 4.91 -10.55
C HIS A 42 -1.81 4.07 -11.81
N LYS A 43 -2.14 2.78 -11.76
CA LYS A 43 -1.80 1.80 -12.82
C LYS A 43 -2.55 1.94 -14.15
N LYS A 44 -3.41 2.95 -14.28
CA LYS A 44 -4.33 3.15 -15.43
C LYS A 44 -4.66 4.61 -15.72
N ILE A 45 -4.39 5.52 -14.78
CA ILE A 45 -4.72 6.94 -14.89
C ILE A 45 -3.40 7.70 -14.76
N ASP A 46 -2.82 8.07 -15.88
CA ASP A 46 -1.42 8.49 -15.98
C ASP A 46 -1.06 9.75 -15.18
N TYR A 47 -2.05 10.62 -14.95
CA TYR A 47 -1.85 11.85 -14.20
C TYR A 47 -1.96 11.64 -12.69
N LEU A 48 -2.53 10.53 -12.22
CA LEU A 48 -2.91 10.34 -10.83
C LEU A 48 -1.82 9.61 -10.04
N PHE A 49 -1.46 10.13 -8.87
CA PHE A 49 -0.51 9.50 -7.95
C PHE A 49 -0.86 9.75 -6.49
N LEU A 50 -0.29 8.94 -5.60
CA LEU A 50 -0.40 9.07 -4.15
C LEU A 50 0.94 9.48 -3.55
N VAL A 51 0.90 10.22 -2.46
CA VAL A 51 2.05 10.59 -1.64
C VAL A 51 1.72 10.33 -0.17
N GLY A 52 2.41 9.40 0.48
CA GLY A 52 2.39 9.26 1.94
C GLY A 52 3.34 10.25 2.60
N THR A 53 3.03 10.71 3.81
CA THR A 53 3.86 11.66 4.55
C THR A 53 4.29 11.17 5.92
N GLU A 54 5.27 11.85 6.50
CA GLU A 54 5.78 11.59 7.85
C GLU A 54 4.72 11.79 8.95
N GLU A 55 3.73 12.68 8.72
CA GLU A 55 2.64 12.94 9.67
C GLU A 55 1.50 11.91 9.59
N GLY A 56 1.61 10.90 8.74
CA GLY A 56 0.59 9.86 8.58
C GLY A 56 -0.54 10.22 7.62
N LYS A 57 -0.40 11.31 6.85
CA LYS A 57 -1.36 11.69 5.81
C LYS A 57 -1.00 11.01 4.48
N ILE A 58 -2.02 10.73 3.67
CA ILE A 58 -1.84 10.33 2.27
C ILE A 58 -2.53 11.38 1.40
N TYR A 59 -1.77 12.00 0.51
CA TYR A 59 -2.25 12.96 -0.46
C TYR A 59 -2.45 12.28 -1.81
N LYS A 60 -3.60 12.55 -2.41
CA LYS A 60 -3.91 12.18 -3.79
C LYS A 60 -3.62 13.39 -4.67
N CYS A 61 -2.71 13.25 -5.62
CA CYS A 61 -2.19 14.36 -6.41
C CYS A 61 -2.37 14.12 -7.91
N SER A 62 -2.22 15.18 -8.71
CA SER A 62 -2.24 15.11 -10.17
C SER A 62 -0.99 15.72 -10.77
N LYS A 63 -0.44 15.10 -11.82
CA LYS A 63 0.65 15.66 -12.62
C LYS A 63 0.24 16.92 -13.39
N THR A 64 -1.06 17.06 -13.69
CA THR A 64 -1.59 18.15 -14.52
C THR A 64 -1.91 19.40 -13.69
N TYR A 65 -2.18 19.25 -12.39
CA TYR A 65 -2.54 20.36 -11.51
C TYR A 65 -1.42 20.61 -10.51
N SER A 66 -0.57 21.58 -10.82
CA SER A 66 0.74 21.72 -10.17
C SER A 66 0.74 22.51 -8.85
N SER A 67 -0.42 22.68 -8.21
CA SER A 67 -0.52 23.58 -7.04
C SER A 67 -1.51 23.13 -5.97
N GLN A 68 -2.28 22.07 -6.22
CA GLN A 68 -3.27 21.56 -5.28
C GLN A 68 -3.33 20.04 -5.36
N PHE A 69 -3.44 19.39 -4.21
CA PHE A 69 -3.79 17.98 -4.15
C PHE A 69 -5.27 17.82 -4.49
N LEU A 70 -5.62 16.69 -5.09
CA LEU A 70 -7.00 16.33 -5.41
C LEU A 70 -7.76 15.87 -4.17
N ASP A 71 -7.07 15.18 -3.25
CA ASP A 71 -7.70 14.69 -2.04
C ASP A 71 -6.69 14.38 -0.92
N ILE A 72 -7.18 14.25 0.32
CA ILE A 72 -6.38 13.94 1.51
C ILE A 72 -7.03 12.83 2.36
N PHE A 73 -6.20 11.89 2.83
CA PHE A 73 -6.59 10.81 3.74
C PHE A 73 -5.80 10.95 5.04
N HIS A 74 -6.50 11.06 6.16
CA HIS A 74 -5.91 10.96 7.50
C HIS A 74 -5.66 9.48 7.82
N ALA A 75 -4.65 8.92 7.19
CA ALA A 75 -4.50 7.48 7.05
C ALA A 75 -3.91 6.84 8.29
N HIS A 76 -2.91 7.44 8.91
CA HIS A 76 -2.10 6.85 9.97
C HIS A 76 -1.76 7.89 11.06
N HIS A 77 -1.32 7.42 12.22
CA HIS A 77 -0.89 8.30 13.33
C HIS A 77 0.63 8.55 13.34
N MET A 78 1.37 7.89 12.45
CA MET A 78 2.81 8.00 12.26
C MET A 78 3.13 7.94 10.77
N ALA A 79 4.41 8.06 10.41
CA ALA A 79 4.90 8.06 9.04
C ALA A 79 4.29 6.95 8.18
N VAL A 80 3.88 7.30 6.96
CA VAL A 80 3.39 6.34 5.95
C VAL A 80 4.59 5.75 5.22
N ASP A 81 5.03 4.58 5.64
CA ASP A 81 6.25 3.95 5.14
C ASP A 81 6.11 3.46 3.69
N ALA A 82 4.91 3.01 3.29
CA ALA A 82 4.63 2.65 1.90
C ALA A 82 3.17 2.91 1.51
N VAL A 83 2.98 3.23 0.23
CA VAL A 83 1.67 3.27 -0.45
C VAL A 83 1.78 2.51 -1.76
N SER A 84 0.76 1.73 -2.12
CA SER A 84 0.76 1.00 -3.40
C SER A 84 -0.65 0.81 -3.96
N TRP A 85 -0.83 1.24 -5.21
CA TRP A 85 -2.03 0.96 -6.00
C TRP A 85 -2.13 -0.53 -6.31
N ASN A 86 -3.34 -1.08 -6.19
CA ASN A 86 -3.59 -2.45 -6.59
C ASN A 86 -3.31 -2.63 -8.10
N PRO A 87 -2.60 -3.69 -8.52
CA PRO A 87 -2.22 -3.89 -9.92
C PRO A 87 -3.42 -4.17 -10.84
N PHE A 88 -4.56 -4.57 -10.29
CA PHE A 88 -5.77 -4.91 -11.06
C PHE A 88 -6.88 -3.88 -10.87
N HIS A 89 -7.19 -3.56 -9.62
CA HIS A 89 -8.35 -2.77 -9.25
C HIS A 89 -8.04 -1.27 -9.17
N PRO A 90 -8.56 -0.44 -10.09
CA PRO A 90 -8.16 0.96 -10.20
C PRO A 90 -8.54 1.79 -8.97
N LYS A 91 -9.62 1.44 -8.27
CA LYS A 91 -10.04 2.24 -7.10
C LYS A 91 -9.27 1.95 -5.82
N VAL A 92 -8.49 0.87 -5.78
CA VAL A 92 -7.96 0.32 -4.52
C VAL A 92 -6.47 0.58 -4.39
N PHE A 93 -6.07 1.02 -3.20
CA PHE A 93 -4.67 1.09 -2.80
C PHE A 93 -4.48 0.54 -1.38
N ILE A 94 -3.23 0.23 -1.04
CA ILE A 94 -2.81 -0.19 0.30
C ILE A 94 -1.81 0.82 0.85
N SER A 95 -1.79 0.98 2.17
CA SER A 95 -0.78 1.74 2.88
C SER A 95 -0.31 1.00 4.12
N CYS A 96 0.92 1.26 4.55
CA CYS A 96 1.42 0.80 5.84
C CYS A 96 2.18 1.90 6.57
N SER A 97 2.35 1.71 7.87
CA SER A 97 2.95 2.72 8.72
C SER A 97 3.70 2.14 9.92
N SER A 98 4.58 2.97 10.43
CA SER A 98 5.22 2.84 11.73
C SER A 98 4.23 2.83 12.90
N ASP A 99 2.95 3.18 12.68
CA ASP A 99 1.84 3.00 13.62
C ASP A 99 1.35 1.54 13.77
N TRP A 100 2.05 0.59 13.14
CA TRP A 100 1.83 -0.86 13.16
C TRP A 100 0.70 -1.35 12.27
N THR A 101 0.01 -0.44 11.59
CA THR A 101 -1.15 -0.80 10.80
C THR A 101 -0.84 -0.89 9.31
N VAL A 102 -1.51 -1.85 8.66
CA VAL A 102 -1.71 -1.90 7.21
C VAL A 102 -3.17 -1.59 6.93
N LYS A 103 -3.43 -0.67 6.00
CA LYS A 103 -4.78 -0.24 5.65
C LYS A 103 -5.03 -0.41 4.15
N ILE A 104 -6.20 -0.93 3.81
CA ILE A 104 -6.66 -1.04 2.42
C ILE A 104 -7.76 -0.01 2.22
N TRP A 105 -7.71 0.71 1.11
CA TRP A 105 -8.54 1.86 0.83
C TRP A 105 -9.23 1.72 -0.52
N ASP A 106 -10.46 2.24 -0.61
CA ASP A 106 -10.98 2.72 -1.87
C ASP A 106 -10.73 4.24 -1.90
N HIS A 107 -10.04 4.76 -2.93
CA HIS A 107 -9.68 6.17 -3.00
C HIS A 107 -10.87 7.14 -3.11
N THR A 108 -12.10 6.63 -3.19
CA THR A 108 -13.35 7.41 -3.16
C THR A 108 -14.00 7.45 -1.77
N ILE A 109 -13.43 6.75 -0.77
CA ILE A 109 -13.97 6.62 0.59
C ILE A 109 -12.94 7.10 1.61
N LYS A 110 -13.39 7.89 2.59
CA LYS A 110 -12.52 8.50 3.62
C LYS A 110 -12.09 7.57 4.75
N THR A 111 -12.77 6.44 4.90
CA THR A 111 -12.47 5.42 5.90
C THR A 111 -11.80 4.22 5.24
N PRO A 112 -10.83 3.58 5.89
CA PRO A 112 -10.20 2.37 5.38
C PRO A 112 -11.23 1.24 5.29
N MET A 113 -11.13 0.43 4.23
CA MET A 113 -11.94 -0.76 3.99
C MET A 113 -11.49 -1.93 4.87
N PHE A 114 -10.17 -2.06 5.10
CA PHE A 114 -9.60 -3.03 6.02
C PHE A 114 -8.48 -2.37 6.83
N ILE A 115 -8.31 -2.83 8.07
CA ILE A 115 -7.23 -2.43 8.97
C ILE A 115 -6.64 -3.70 9.57
N TYR A 116 -5.33 -3.86 9.46
CA TYR A 116 -4.58 -4.96 10.05
C TYR A 116 -3.53 -4.39 10.99
N ASP A 117 -3.58 -4.77 12.27
CA ASP A 117 -2.54 -4.43 13.25
C ASP A 117 -1.54 -5.59 13.34
N LEU A 118 -0.27 -5.33 13.01
CA LEU A 118 0.80 -6.33 13.01
C LEU A 118 1.64 -6.31 14.29
N ASN A 119 1.27 -5.49 15.28
CA ASN A 119 1.94 -5.32 16.58
C ASN A 119 3.41 -4.92 16.47
N SER A 120 3.82 -4.33 15.35
CA SER A 120 5.15 -3.82 15.07
C SER A 120 5.12 -2.89 13.88
N ALA A 121 5.99 -1.89 13.85
CA ALA A 121 6.11 -0.95 12.74
C ALA A 121 6.30 -1.70 11.41
N VAL A 122 5.52 -1.33 10.40
CA VAL A 122 5.46 -2.00 9.10
C VAL A 122 6.29 -1.19 8.11
N GLY A 123 7.39 -1.77 7.62
CA GLY A 123 8.34 -1.06 6.77
C GLY A 123 7.93 -1.02 5.30
N ASP A 124 7.21 -2.03 4.82
CA ASP A 124 6.77 -2.08 3.42
C ASP A 124 5.60 -3.06 3.23
N VAL A 125 4.86 -2.84 2.13
CA VAL A 125 3.75 -3.67 1.67
C VAL A 125 3.78 -3.82 0.16
N ALA A 126 3.50 -5.02 -0.34
CA ALA A 126 3.47 -5.30 -1.78
C ALA A 126 2.26 -6.14 -2.17
N TRP A 127 1.55 -5.72 -3.21
CA TRP A 127 0.53 -6.55 -3.85
C TRP A 127 1.19 -7.70 -4.64
N ALA A 128 0.53 -8.85 -4.67
CA ALA A 128 0.92 -9.91 -5.58
C ALA A 128 0.60 -9.50 -7.03
N PRO A 129 1.53 -9.70 -7.99
CA PRO A 129 1.34 -9.31 -9.38
C PRO A 129 0.36 -10.23 -10.13
N TYR A 130 -0.06 -11.33 -9.51
CA TYR A 130 -0.94 -12.36 -10.09
C TYR A 130 -2.28 -12.51 -9.36
N SER A 131 -2.54 -11.73 -8.29
CA SER A 131 -3.88 -11.68 -7.70
C SER A 131 -4.18 -10.35 -7.02
N SER A 132 -5.42 -9.86 -7.17
CA SER A 132 -5.88 -8.62 -6.55
C SER A 132 -6.10 -8.71 -5.05
N THR A 133 -6.17 -9.92 -4.47
CA THR A 133 -6.51 -10.14 -3.05
C THR A 133 -5.32 -10.56 -2.20
N VAL A 134 -4.17 -10.78 -2.81
CA VAL A 134 -2.97 -11.27 -2.12
C VAL A 134 -1.98 -10.13 -1.97
N PHE A 135 -1.46 -9.94 -0.77
CA PHE A 135 -0.39 -9.00 -0.50
C PHE A 135 0.56 -9.53 0.57
N ALA A 136 1.76 -8.96 0.61
CA ALA A 136 2.73 -9.17 1.67
C ALA A 136 2.91 -7.89 2.47
N ALA A 137 3.24 -8.05 3.74
CA ALA A 137 3.67 -6.96 4.62
C ALA A 137 4.92 -7.41 5.37
N VAL A 138 5.83 -6.47 5.62
CA VAL A 138 7.04 -6.75 6.41
C VAL A 138 7.15 -5.80 7.58
N THR A 139 7.51 -6.35 8.74
CA THR A 139 7.65 -5.59 9.97
C THR A 139 9.11 -5.44 10.37
N THR A 140 9.38 -4.34 11.04
CA THR A 140 10.69 -4.01 11.61
C THR A 140 11.15 -4.99 12.70
N ASP A 141 10.25 -5.80 13.29
CA ASP A 141 10.60 -6.90 14.20
C ASP A 141 11.13 -8.15 13.48
N GLY A 142 11.24 -8.12 12.16
CA GLY A 142 11.89 -9.14 11.36
C GLY A 142 10.95 -10.23 10.83
N LYS A 143 9.64 -9.97 10.78
CA LYS A 143 8.66 -10.90 10.23
C LYS A 143 8.15 -10.46 8.86
N THR A 144 7.83 -11.46 8.05
CA THR A 144 7.08 -11.29 6.80
C THR A 144 5.73 -11.95 6.94
N TYR A 145 4.69 -11.24 6.55
CA TYR A 145 3.30 -11.66 6.56
C TYR A 145 2.80 -11.80 5.13
N ILE A 146 1.98 -12.82 4.89
CA ILE A 146 1.25 -13.02 3.64
C ILE A 146 -0.24 -13.04 3.97
N PHE A 147 -1.00 -12.25 3.22
CA PHE A 147 -2.43 -12.14 3.31
C PHE A 147 -3.09 -12.60 2.02
N ASP A 148 -4.25 -13.24 2.14
CA ASP A 148 -5.17 -13.44 1.02
C ASP A 148 -6.59 -13.16 1.51
N LEU A 149 -7.11 -11.99 1.11
CA LEU A 149 -8.43 -11.51 1.52
C LEU A 149 -9.56 -12.45 1.08
N SER A 150 -9.32 -13.29 0.07
CA SER A 150 -10.31 -14.26 -0.41
C SER A 150 -10.34 -15.55 0.42
N VAL A 151 -9.30 -15.82 1.20
CA VAL A 151 -9.18 -16.99 2.08
C VAL A 151 -9.47 -16.60 3.54
N ASN A 152 -8.80 -15.56 4.04
CA ASN A 152 -9.04 -15.01 5.38
C ASN A 152 -9.01 -13.48 5.31
N LYS A 153 -10.13 -12.85 5.67
CA LYS A 153 -10.30 -11.39 5.58
C LYS A 153 -9.63 -10.65 6.73
N TYR A 154 -9.41 -11.30 7.87
CA TYR A 154 -9.07 -10.63 9.13
C TYR A 154 -7.66 -10.95 9.61
N GLU A 155 -7.12 -12.12 9.23
CA GLU A 155 -5.81 -12.57 9.69
C GLU A 155 -4.89 -12.97 8.53
N PRO A 156 -3.57 -12.87 8.70
CA PRO A 156 -2.61 -13.35 7.72
C PRO A 156 -2.75 -14.87 7.52
N ILE A 157 -2.63 -15.32 6.26
CA ILE A 157 -2.61 -16.76 5.94
C ILE A 157 -1.26 -17.40 6.33
N CYS A 158 -0.22 -16.60 6.46
CA CYS A 158 1.10 -17.02 6.92
C CYS A 158 1.87 -15.84 7.48
N HIS A 159 2.66 -16.08 8.52
CA HIS A 159 3.72 -15.17 8.95
C HIS A 159 4.98 -15.98 9.30
N GLN A 160 6.14 -15.45 8.96
CA GLN A 160 7.41 -16.12 9.17
C GLN A 160 8.47 -15.13 9.67
N PRO A 161 9.21 -15.43 10.75
CA PRO A 161 10.42 -14.71 11.11
C PRO A 161 11.49 -14.94 10.04
N VAL A 162 11.97 -13.87 9.41
CA VAL A 162 13.00 -13.90 8.36
C VAL A 162 14.35 -13.47 8.91
N VAL A 163 14.35 -12.47 9.80
CA VAL A 163 15.56 -12.00 10.51
C VAL A 163 15.34 -12.04 12.02
N ALA A 164 16.43 -12.21 12.77
CA ALA A 164 16.36 -12.24 14.23
C ALA A 164 15.96 -10.86 14.79
N LYS A 165 14.99 -10.87 15.71
CA LYS A 165 14.49 -9.66 16.38
C LYS A 165 15.64 -8.84 16.96
N LYS A 166 15.61 -7.52 16.75
CA LYS A 166 16.61 -6.51 17.20
C LYS A 166 17.98 -6.53 16.48
N ARG A 167 18.27 -7.48 15.60
CA ARG A 167 19.54 -7.48 14.85
C ARG A 167 19.45 -6.66 13.57
N ASN A 168 18.42 -6.92 12.79
CA ASN A 168 18.20 -6.32 11.47
C ASN A 168 16.73 -5.90 11.39
N LYS A 169 16.45 -4.81 10.68
CA LYS A 169 15.09 -4.38 10.33
C LYS A 169 14.85 -4.72 8.87
N ILE A 170 13.75 -5.42 8.62
CA ILE A 170 13.32 -5.63 7.24
C ILE A 170 12.80 -4.30 6.71
N THR A 171 13.29 -3.92 5.54
CA THR A 171 12.96 -2.64 4.92
C THR A 171 11.98 -2.82 3.78
N HIS A 172 12.19 -3.79 2.89
CA HIS A 172 11.42 -3.89 1.64
C HIS A 172 11.00 -5.33 1.33
N VAL A 173 9.87 -5.47 0.62
CA VAL A 173 9.36 -6.76 0.12
C VAL A 173 8.88 -6.64 -1.32
N GLN A 174 9.24 -7.60 -2.16
CA GLN A 174 8.76 -7.63 -3.54
C GLN A 174 8.41 -9.05 -3.99
N PHE A 175 7.27 -9.18 -4.66
CA PHE A 175 6.89 -10.41 -5.34
C PHE A 175 7.61 -10.51 -6.68
N ASN A 176 8.06 -11.72 -7.02
CA ASN A 176 8.42 -12.02 -8.40
C ASN A 176 7.15 -12.28 -9.23
N ALA A 177 7.09 -11.69 -10.43
CA ALA A 177 5.93 -11.76 -11.31
C ALA A 177 5.75 -13.11 -12.02
N ILE A 178 6.84 -13.87 -12.16
CA ILE A 178 6.90 -15.13 -12.92
C ILE A 178 7.03 -16.30 -11.95
N TYR A 179 8.07 -16.22 -11.12
CA TYR A 179 8.38 -17.26 -10.16
C TYR A 179 7.68 -16.97 -8.85
N PRO A 180 7.25 -18.01 -8.14
CA PRO A 180 6.43 -17.81 -6.97
C PRO A 180 7.28 -17.69 -5.71
N ILE A 181 8.11 -16.66 -5.71
CA ILE A 181 9.05 -16.28 -4.67
C ILE A 181 8.79 -14.83 -4.27
N ILE A 182 9.22 -14.48 -3.07
CA ILE A 182 9.30 -13.09 -2.61
C ILE A 182 10.74 -12.80 -2.21
N ILE A 183 11.17 -11.57 -2.46
CA ILE A 183 12.46 -11.04 -2.06
C ILE A 183 12.22 -10.08 -0.89
N VAL A 184 13.01 -10.23 0.16
CA VAL A 184 12.94 -9.40 1.36
C VAL A 184 14.31 -8.79 1.61
N GLY A 185 14.38 -7.46 1.65
CA GLY A 185 15.61 -6.71 1.93
C GLY A 185 15.67 -6.24 3.39
N ASP A 186 16.88 -6.10 3.94
CA ASP A 186 17.09 -5.54 5.28
C ASP A 186 18.00 -4.31 5.29
N ASP A 187 18.02 -3.63 6.44
CA ASP A 187 18.82 -2.43 6.72
C ASP A 187 20.34 -2.66 6.82
N ARG A 188 20.80 -3.92 6.72
CA ARG A 188 22.21 -4.30 6.69
C ARG A 188 22.69 -4.72 5.29
N GLY A 189 21.84 -4.58 4.28
CA GLY A 189 22.15 -4.91 2.89
C GLY A 189 22.02 -6.41 2.56
N HIS A 190 21.43 -7.23 3.45
CA HIS A 190 21.09 -8.60 3.08
C HIS A 190 19.78 -8.65 2.30
N VAL A 191 19.73 -9.58 1.36
CA VAL A 191 18.55 -9.87 0.57
C VAL A 191 18.22 -11.35 0.73
N THR A 192 17.03 -11.66 1.24
CA THR A 192 16.57 -13.01 1.47
C THR A 192 15.50 -13.38 0.45
N CYS A 193 15.67 -14.53 -0.21
CA CYS A 193 14.68 -15.09 -1.13
C CYS A 193 13.86 -16.17 -0.42
N LEU A 194 12.53 -16.02 -0.45
CA LEU A 194 11.60 -16.96 0.18
C LEU A 194 10.68 -17.58 -0.88
N LYS A 195 10.55 -18.90 -0.86
CA LYS A 195 9.62 -19.63 -1.73
C LYS A 195 8.24 -19.69 -1.07
N LEU A 196 7.22 -19.21 -1.77
CA LEU A 196 5.84 -19.29 -1.28
C LEU A 196 5.37 -20.76 -1.23
N SER A 197 4.60 -21.19 -0.24
CA SER A 197 4.05 -22.55 -0.29
C SER A 197 2.91 -22.62 -1.33
N PRO A 198 2.60 -23.80 -1.91
CA PRO A 198 1.44 -23.95 -2.81
C PRO A 198 0.11 -23.52 -2.17
N ASN A 199 -0.01 -23.63 -0.84
CA ASN A 199 -1.20 -23.20 -0.11
C ASN A 199 -1.40 -21.67 -0.12
N LEU A 200 -0.32 -20.90 -0.30
CA LEU A 200 -0.36 -19.44 -0.42
C LEU A 200 -0.66 -18.98 -1.86
N ARG A 201 -0.91 -19.92 -2.79
CA ARG A 201 -1.10 -19.66 -4.22
C ARG A 201 -2.34 -20.38 -4.77
N LYS A 202 -3.30 -20.72 -3.89
CA LYS A 202 -4.48 -21.48 -4.31
C LYS A 202 -5.27 -20.68 -5.32
N MET A 203 -5.23 -21.12 -6.58
CA MET A 203 -6.16 -20.64 -7.59
C MET A 203 -7.57 -21.19 -7.28
N PRO A 204 -8.64 -20.44 -7.62
CA PRO A 204 -10.00 -20.96 -7.54
C PRO A 204 -10.10 -22.31 -8.25
N LYS A 205 -10.66 -23.32 -7.59
CA LYS A 205 -10.85 -24.64 -8.21
C LYS A 205 -11.85 -24.52 -9.37
N GLU A 206 -11.46 -24.98 -10.55
CA GLU A 206 -12.35 -25.04 -11.71
C GLU A 206 -13.50 -26.01 -11.42
N LYS A 207 -14.75 -25.53 -11.49
CA LYS A 207 -15.92 -26.41 -11.47
C LYS A 207 -16.10 -26.99 -12.88
N LYS A 208 -16.23 -28.32 -13.00
CA LYS A 208 -16.49 -29.00 -14.28
C LYS A 208 -17.68 -28.36 -14.99
N GLY A 209 -17.45 -27.79 -16.18
CA GLY A 209 -18.48 -27.18 -17.03
C GLY A 209 -18.61 -25.66 -16.95
N GLN A 210 -17.83 -24.95 -16.11
CA GLN A 210 -17.74 -23.49 -16.15
C GLN A 210 -16.49 -23.05 -16.93
N GLU A 211 -16.67 -22.22 -17.97
CA GLU A 211 -15.55 -21.48 -18.55
C GLU A 211 -14.96 -20.55 -17.48
N VAL A 212 -13.68 -20.71 -17.20
CA VAL A 212 -12.95 -19.80 -16.32
C VAL A 212 -12.73 -18.52 -17.11
N GLN A 213 -13.50 -17.48 -16.78
CA GLN A 213 -13.18 -16.14 -17.25
C GLN A 213 -11.75 -15.83 -16.80
N LYS A 214 -10.91 -15.38 -17.74
CA LYS A 214 -9.52 -14.98 -17.52
C LYS A 214 -9.38 -13.49 -17.80
N GLY A 215 -8.44 -12.85 -17.12
CA GLY A 215 -8.09 -11.45 -17.35
C GLY A 215 -8.31 -10.55 -16.13
N PRO A 216 -7.93 -9.26 -16.26
CA PRO A 216 -7.94 -8.33 -15.14
C PRO A 216 -9.35 -8.07 -14.58
N GLU A 217 -10.40 -8.17 -15.39
CA GLU A 217 -11.79 -7.94 -14.95
C GLU A 217 -12.26 -8.96 -13.90
N VAL A 218 -11.73 -10.18 -13.94
CA VAL A 218 -12.05 -11.24 -12.99
C VAL A 218 -11.47 -10.90 -11.62
N GLU A 219 -10.22 -10.44 -11.59
CA GLU A 219 -9.56 -9.99 -10.35
C GLU A 219 -10.18 -8.69 -9.80
N ILE A 220 -10.67 -7.80 -10.67
CA ILE A 220 -11.46 -6.63 -10.26
C ILE A 220 -12.75 -7.09 -9.58
N THR A 221 -13.55 -7.92 -10.25
CA THR A 221 -14.82 -8.46 -9.74
C THR A 221 -14.62 -9.23 -8.44
N LYS A 222 -13.52 -9.98 -8.33
CA LYS A 222 -13.14 -10.74 -7.12
C LYS A 222 -12.98 -9.81 -5.92
N LEU A 223 -12.26 -8.70 -6.10
CA LEU A 223 -12.02 -7.74 -5.02
C LEU A 223 -13.28 -6.90 -4.73
N ASP A 224 -14.03 -6.48 -5.74
CA ASP A 224 -15.31 -5.76 -5.57
C ASP A 224 -16.29 -6.54 -4.68
N LYS A 225 -16.41 -7.85 -4.91
CA LYS A 225 -17.25 -8.73 -4.07
C LYS A 225 -16.83 -8.68 -2.61
N LEU A 226 -15.53 -8.68 -2.32
CA LEU A 226 -15.02 -8.62 -0.95
C LEU A 226 -15.27 -7.24 -0.32
N LEU A 227 -15.05 -6.17 -1.08
CA LEU A 227 -15.25 -4.80 -0.60
C LEU A 227 -16.72 -4.50 -0.30
N ASN A 228 -17.65 -4.97 -1.14
CA ASN A 228 -19.08 -4.77 -0.92
C ASN A 228 -19.58 -5.43 0.37
N LEU A 229 -19.04 -6.62 0.72
CA LEU A 229 -19.38 -7.29 1.97
C LEU A 229 -18.94 -6.52 3.23
N VAL A 230 -17.99 -5.60 3.10
CA VAL A 230 -17.52 -4.75 4.22
C VAL A 230 -18.25 -3.40 4.25
N ARG A 231 -18.81 -2.96 3.10
CA ARG A 231 -19.60 -1.72 3.01
C ARG A 231 -21.00 -1.85 3.59
N GLU A 232 -21.59 -3.05 3.54
CA GLU A 232 -22.92 -3.27 4.11
C GLU A 232 -22.86 -3.19 5.65
N PRO A 233 -23.64 -2.29 6.29
CA PRO A 233 -23.73 -2.28 7.74
C PRO A 233 -24.31 -3.63 8.21
N ALA A 234 -23.77 -4.15 9.31
CA ALA A 234 -24.30 -5.37 9.93
C ALA A 234 -25.84 -5.26 10.07
N PRO A 235 -26.61 -6.31 9.73
CA PRO A 235 -28.06 -6.26 9.83
C PRO A 235 -28.42 -5.90 11.27
N LYS A 236 -29.25 -4.86 11.44
CA LYS A 236 -29.77 -4.45 12.74
C LYS A 236 -30.38 -5.69 13.39
N THR A 237 -29.77 -6.17 14.48
CA THR A 237 -30.38 -7.20 15.30
C THR A 237 -31.65 -6.62 15.89
N SER A 238 -32.79 -6.98 15.31
CA SER A 238 -34.10 -6.72 15.89
C SER A 238 -34.22 -7.53 17.19
N LYS A 239 -34.16 -6.84 18.32
CA LYS A 239 -34.80 -7.27 19.56
C LYS A 239 -35.60 -6.11 20.11
#